data_AF-A0A1V6HC01-F1
#
_entry.id   AF-A0A1V6HC01-F1
#
_cell.length_a   1.000
_cell.length_b   1.000
_cell.length_c   1.000
_cell.angle_alpha   90.00
_cell.angle_beta   90.00
_cell.angle_gamma   90.00
#
_symmetry.space_group_name_H-M   'P 1'
#
loop_
_entity.id
_entity.type
_entity.pdbx_description
1 polymer ?
#
loop_
_entity_poly.entity_id
_entity_poly.type
_entity_poly.pdbx_seq_one_letter_code
_entity_poly.pdbx_strand_id
1 'polypeptide(L)'
;MVTEGVTRYALPLFKDFEGKYTAVYSTNIKLWIRWGWWGEYGETRGETVTYGDTIKIKTTPYNKKVDVVLDSRTGQNYFSEITAFDLRLDGEPYNYPPYPFSKYGFTDQNGKKWLRLPVNSPLGQTVVLTAGQLPLPPATEPGEHKFEVRVVDLQDEYDPTPVDFTFYLHRYIEPANRQGVLIIDDDPVSAQVNDALITQRYQAMLEGYSGNVNVITRTENNEDIRQRAIAFSDLQKYKLVIYHTDNYEKTGNLQLDFDAYSLFLMRGGNLLISHTSLLGAQLTEIANGGLRKTFVTNLGFNKIPKVSYLNNSNSPFFQKAVSNMTDYNDLNLHYDVTGSPAIHPIIDLRDGLGYLSYFENGNFSGDIFYKFGCKPTTYPTYPPTSEQFDKYNGKTVAFRRTTSSNGKVYVFGFPLSFMKVEDTRPMMNKIISELM
;
A
#
# COMPACT_ATOMS: atom_id res chain seq x y z
N MET A 1 13.16 -12.75 -11.73
CA MET A 1 14.58 -12.30 -11.81
C MET A 1 15.25 -12.72 -10.51
N VAL A 2 16.37 -13.45 -10.56
CA VAL A 2 17.14 -13.77 -9.35
C VAL A 2 18.24 -12.72 -9.22
N THR A 3 18.29 -12.04 -8.09
CA THR A 3 19.38 -11.12 -7.73
C THR A 3 19.70 -11.39 -6.27
N GLU A 4 20.97 -11.61 -5.93
CA GLU A 4 21.43 -11.96 -4.57
C GLU A 4 20.85 -13.27 -4.00
N GLY A 5 20.59 -14.27 -4.85
CA GLY A 5 20.08 -15.57 -4.41
C GLY A 5 18.61 -15.58 -3.99
N VAL A 6 17.87 -14.47 -4.22
CA VAL A 6 16.43 -14.38 -3.94
C VAL A 6 15.64 -14.27 -5.24
N THR A 7 14.64 -15.14 -5.39
CA THR A 7 13.64 -15.06 -6.46
C THR A 7 12.81 -13.80 -6.26
N ARG A 8 13.08 -12.75 -7.03
CA ARG A 8 12.19 -11.59 -7.09
C ARG A 8 10.97 -11.95 -7.92
N TYR A 9 9.85 -12.18 -7.24
CA TYR A 9 8.54 -12.25 -7.85
C TYR A 9 8.19 -10.91 -8.49
N ALA A 10 7.57 -10.93 -9.67
CA ALA A 10 6.95 -9.75 -10.24
C ALA A 10 5.97 -9.14 -9.23
N LEU A 11 5.83 -7.82 -9.25
CA LEU A 11 4.81 -7.14 -8.47
C LEU A 11 3.47 -7.33 -9.19
N PRO A 12 2.41 -7.85 -8.54
CA PRO A 12 1.07 -7.74 -9.08
C PRO A 12 0.71 -6.26 -9.26
N LEU A 13 -0.13 -5.97 -10.26
CA LEU A 13 -0.74 -4.65 -10.37
C LEU A 13 -1.45 -4.30 -9.07
N PHE A 14 -1.37 -3.03 -8.69
CA PHE A 14 -2.14 -2.52 -7.56
C PHE A 14 -3.59 -2.35 -7.99
N LYS A 15 -4.49 -2.24 -7.02
CA LYS A 15 -5.79 -1.61 -7.26
C LYS A 15 -5.76 -0.19 -6.73
N ASP A 16 -6.21 0.75 -7.56
CA ASP A 16 -6.35 2.15 -7.13
C ASP A 16 -7.58 2.34 -6.23
N PHE A 17 -7.78 3.56 -5.75
CA PHE A 17 -8.93 3.91 -4.89
C PHE A 17 -10.30 3.70 -5.56
N GLU A 18 -10.37 3.51 -6.88
CA GLU A 18 -11.59 3.18 -7.62
C GLU A 18 -11.72 1.66 -7.88
N GLY A 19 -10.77 0.85 -7.39
CA GLY A 19 -10.77 -0.60 -7.54
C GLY A 19 -10.23 -1.09 -8.90
N LYS A 20 -9.65 -0.21 -9.72
CA LYS A 20 -9.09 -0.54 -11.02
C LYS A 20 -7.67 -1.07 -10.89
N TYR A 21 -7.30 -2.07 -11.68
CA TYR A 21 -5.91 -2.54 -11.73
C TYR A 21 -5.02 -1.50 -12.39
N THR A 22 -4.00 -1.03 -11.68
CA THR A 22 -3.14 0.06 -12.16
C THR A 22 -1.65 -0.20 -11.97
N ALA A 23 -0.87 0.42 -12.86
CA ALA A 23 0.56 0.62 -12.69
C ALA A 23 0.97 1.99 -13.21
N VAL A 24 2.18 2.42 -12.84
CA VAL A 24 2.80 3.63 -13.38
C VAL A 24 3.71 3.24 -14.55
N TYR A 25 3.53 3.93 -15.67
CA TYR A 25 4.25 3.69 -16.90
C TYR A 25 5.76 3.90 -16.74
N SER A 26 6.54 3.08 -17.45
CA SER A 26 7.97 3.25 -17.63
C SER A 26 8.38 2.71 -18.99
N THR A 27 9.40 3.29 -19.61
CA THR A 27 9.92 2.82 -20.92
C THR A 27 10.50 1.41 -20.86
N ASN A 28 10.84 0.91 -19.67
CA ASN A 28 11.31 -0.45 -19.45
C ASN A 28 10.23 -1.37 -18.84
N ILE A 29 8.95 -1.01 -18.91
CA ILE A 29 7.85 -1.80 -18.35
C ILE A 29 7.85 -3.21 -18.95
N LYS A 30 7.61 -4.20 -18.07
CA LYS A 30 7.40 -5.60 -18.42
C LYS A 30 6.22 -6.11 -17.59
N LEU A 31 5.05 -6.20 -18.19
CA LEU A 31 3.87 -6.76 -17.56
C LEU A 31 3.72 -8.22 -18.00
N TRP A 32 3.86 -9.13 -17.05
CA TRP A 32 3.67 -10.56 -17.29
C TRP A 32 2.19 -10.88 -17.11
N ILE A 33 1.56 -11.40 -18.16
CA ILE A 33 0.20 -11.92 -18.09
C ILE A 33 0.29 -13.44 -18.20
N ARG A 34 -0.43 -14.13 -17.33
CA ARG A 34 -0.61 -15.57 -17.37
C ARG A 34 -2.09 -15.87 -17.33
N TRP A 35 -2.50 -16.86 -18.11
CA TRP A 35 -3.88 -17.35 -18.13
C TRP A 35 -3.91 -18.86 -17.94
N GLY A 36 -5.12 -19.39 -17.87
CA GLY A 36 -5.42 -20.80 -17.68
C GLY A 36 -6.84 -21.09 -18.14
N TRP A 37 -7.36 -22.25 -17.80
CA TRP A 37 -8.75 -22.60 -18.05
C TRP A 37 -9.38 -23.31 -16.86
N TRP A 38 -10.71 -23.33 -16.82
CA TRP A 38 -11.44 -24.01 -15.76
C TRP A 38 -11.31 -25.53 -15.93
N GLY A 39 -10.72 -26.19 -14.93
CA GLY A 39 -10.32 -27.59 -15.01
C GLY A 39 -8.81 -27.82 -15.14
N GLU A 40 -8.00 -26.77 -15.35
CA GLU A 40 -6.53 -26.90 -15.33
C GLU A 40 -6.03 -27.36 -13.95
N TYR A 41 -6.61 -26.79 -12.88
CA TYR A 41 -6.30 -27.08 -11.49
C TYR A 41 -7.56 -27.50 -10.72
N GLY A 42 -7.41 -28.35 -9.71
CA GLY A 42 -8.52 -28.84 -8.89
C GLY A 42 -8.09 -29.26 -7.48
N GLU A 43 -9.02 -29.15 -6.53
CA GLU A 43 -8.84 -29.68 -5.18
C GLU A 43 -9.11 -31.19 -5.19
N THR A 44 -8.12 -31.99 -4.78
CA THR A 44 -8.25 -33.45 -4.74
C THR A 44 -8.48 -33.94 -3.31
N ARG A 45 -9.59 -34.64 -3.09
CA ARG A 45 -9.90 -35.33 -1.83
C ARG A 45 -10.18 -36.81 -2.13
N GLY A 46 -9.15 -37.64 -2.00
CA GLY A 46 -9.22 -39.03 -2.46
C GLY A 46 -9.36 -39.10 -3.99
N GLU A 47 -10.36 -39.83 -4.47
CA GLU A 47 -10.68 -39.98 -5.90
C GLU A 47 -11.54 -38.84 -6.46
N THR A 48 -12.07 -37.97 -5.59
CA THR A 48 -12.90 -36.84 -6.00
C THR A 48 -12.05 -35.60 -6.27
N VAL A 49 -12.26 -34.99 -7.44
CA VAL A 49 -11.68 -33.70 -7.81
C VAL A 49 -12.79 -32.65 -7.87
N THR A 50 -12.63 -31.56 -7.13
CA THR A 50 -13.51 -30.39 -7.21
C THR A 50 -12.77 -29.26 -7.92
N TYR A 51 -13.36 -28.76 -9.00
CA TYR A 51 -12.74 -27.72 -9.84
C TYR A 51 -13.08 -26.28 -9.39
N GLY A 52 -13.77 -26.13 -8.25
CA GLY A 52 -14.32 -24.85 -7.80
C GLY A 52 -15.43 -24.31 -8.71
N ASP A 53 -15.82 -23.06 -8.49
CA ASP A 53 -16.64 -22.30 -9.43
C ASP A 53 -15.78 -21.17 -10.06
N THR A 54 -16.29 -20.56 -11.13
CA THR A 54 -15.64 -19.43 -11.80
C THR A 54 -15.68 -18.13 -10.98
N ILE A 55 -16.31 -18.14 -9.80
CA ILE A 55 -16.52 -16.96 -8.94
C ILE A 55 -15.47 -16.90 -7.81
N LYS A 56 -14.94 -18.05 -7.37
CA LYS A 56 -13.95 -18.20 -6.28
C LYS A 56 -12.55 -18.57 -6.80
N ILE A 57 -12.14 -17.99 -7.92
CA ILE A 57 -10.85 -18.25 -8.60
C ILE A 57 -9.59 -17.94 -7.75
N LYS A 58 -9.72 -17.15 -6.65
CA LYS A 58 -8.58 -16.69 -5.85
C LYS A 58 -7.70 -17.81 -5.27
N THR A 59 -8.23 -19.03 -5.08
CA THR A 59 -7.47 -20.17 -4.50
C THR A 59 -7.06 -21.23 -5.52
N THR A 60 -7.65 -21.24 -6.72
CA THR A 60 -7.60 -22.38 -7.64
C THR A 60 -6.23 -22.65 -8.31
N PRO A 61 -5.43 -21.66 -8.77
CA PRO A 61 -4.15 -21.94 -9.46
C PRO A 61 -3.04 -22.44 -8.51
N TYR A 62 -3.33 -22.57 -7.22
CA TYR A 62 -2.41 -23.10 -6.19
C TYR A 62 -2.71 -24.56 -5.82
N ASN A 63 -3.75 -25.15 -6.40
CA ASN A 63 -4.13 -26.55 -6.16
C ASN A 63 -3.38 -27.51 -7.11
N LYS A 64 -3.71 -28.81 -7.05
CA LYS A 64 -3.09 -29.82 -7.90
C LYS A 64 -3.48 -29.58 -9.37
N LYS A 65 -2.51 -29.68 -10.27
CA LYS A 65 -2.78 -29.68 -11.72
C LYS A 65 -3.48 -30.99 -12.10
N VAL A 66 -4.63 -30.88 -12.78
CA VAL A 66 -5.49 -32.02 -13.18
C VAL A 66 -5.79 -32.05 -14.67
N ASP A 67 -5.69 -30.91 -15.36
CA ASP A 67 -5.61 -30.82 -16.83
C ASP A 67 -6.85 -31.38 -17.56
N VAL A 68 -8.05 -31.04 -17.09
CA VAL A 68 -9.32 -31.45 -17.73
C VAL A 68 -10.02 -30.27 -18.39
N VAL A 69 -10.91 -30.55 -19.35
CA VAL A 69 -11.73 -29.53 -20.00
C VAL A 69 -13.17 -29.69 -19.54
N LEU A 70 -13.73 -28.61 -18.98
CA LEU A 70 -15.06 -28.62 -18.38
C LEU A 70 -16.05 -27.92 -19.30
N ASP A 71 -17.25 -28.50 -19.43
CA ASP A 71 -18.37 -27.84 -20.08
C ASP A 71 -18.85 -26.67 -19.21
N SER A 72 -18.95 -25.48 -19.78
CA SER A 72 -19.23 -24.25 -19.03
C SER A 72 -20.63 -24.21 -18.42
N ARG A 73 -21.57 -25.04 -18.88
CA ARG A 73 -22.96 -25.09 -18.38
C ARG A 73 -23.14 -26.10 -17.26
N THR A 74 -22.49 -27.25 -17.36
CA THR A 74 -22.66 -28.39 -16.45
C THR A 74 -21.50 -28.55 -15.46
N GLY A 75 -20.35 -27.94 -15.73
CA GLY A 75 -19.12 -28.11 -14.96
C GLY A 75 -18.53 -29.52 -15.04
N GLN A 76 -19.02 -30.36 -15.97
CA GLN A 76 -18.57 -31.73 -16.15
C GLN A 76 -17.42 -31.81 -17.15
N ASN A 77 -16.48 -32.71 -16.88
CA ASN A 77 -15.45 -33.06 -17.84
C ASN A 77 -16.09 -33.78 -19.02
N TYR A 78 -15.91 -33.27 -20.23
CA TYR A 78 -16.42 -33.88 -21.46
C TYR A 78 -15.32 -34.58 -22.29
N PHE A 79 -14.15 -34.82 -21.66
CA PHE A 79 -13.04 -35.61 -22.20
C PHE A 79 -12.40 -35.03 -23.47
N SER A 80 -12.33 -33.70 -23.55
CA SER A 80 -11.59 -32.97 -24.58
C SER A 80 -10.22 -32.49 -24.05
N GLU A 81 -9.45 -31.85 -24.92
CA GLU A 81 -8.13 -31.26 -24.61
C GLU A 81 -8.08 -29.83 -25.13
N ILE A 82 -7.37 -28.93 -24.44
CA ILE A 82 -7.11 -27.57 -24.96
C ILE A 82 -5.98 -27.66 -25.99
N THR A 83 -6.23 -27.21 -27.23
CA THR A 83 -5.25 -27.24 -28.33
C THR A 83 -4.66 -25.86 -28.64
N ALA A 84 -5.39 -24.78 -28.37
CA ALA A 84 -4.91 -23.43 -28.57
C ALA A 84 -5.58 -22.40 -27.64
N PHE A 85 -5.01 -21.20 -27.63
CA PHE A 85 -5.58 -20.00 -27.02
C PHE A 85 -5.73 -18.92 -28.09
N ASP A 86 -6.90 -18.30 -28.18
CA ASP A 86 -7.13 -17.15 -29.04
C ASP A 86 -6.90 -15.87 -28.22
N LEU A 87 -5.97 -15.02 -28.66
CA LEU A 87 -5.49 -13.85 -27.92
C LEU A 87 -5.78 -12.52 -28.64
N ARG A 88 -6.21 -11.51 -27.87
CA ARG A 88 -6.34 -10.12 -28.31
C ARG A 88 -5.78 -9.15 -27.26
N LEU A 89 -5.33 -8.00 -27.75
CA LEU A 89 -4.90 -6.87 -26.95
C LEU A 89 -5.49 -5.60 -27.56
N ASP A 90 -6.17 -4.81 -26.75
CA ASP A 90 -6.73 -3.49 -27.11
C ASP A 90 -7.63 -3.54 -28.37
N GLY A 91 -8.44 -4.60 -28.46
CA GLY A 91 -9.38 -4.81 -29.57
C GLY A 91 -8.76 -5.43 -30.83
N GLU A 92 -7.45 -5.62 -30.90
CA GLU A 92 -6.76 -6.20 -32.05
C GLU A 92 -6.21 -7.61 -31.75
N PRO A 93 -6.02 -8.48 -32.75
CA PRO A 93 -5.35 -9.77 -32.55
C PRO A 93 -3.96 -9.53 -31.96
N TYR A 94 -3.58 -10.30 -30.95
CA TYR A 94 -2.28 -10.12 -30.29
C TYR A 94 -1.15 -10.21 -31.31
N ASN A 95 -0.28 -9.20 -31.36
CA ASN A 95 0.82 -9.17 -32.30
C ASN A 95 2.05 -9.89 -31.72
N TYR A 96 2.36 -11.05 -32.28
CA TYR A 96 3.56 -11.81 -31.96
C TYR A 96 4.26 -12.25 -33.25
N PRO A 97 5.33 -11.56 -33.70
CA PRO A 97 5.93 -11.79 -35.02
C PRO A 97 6.31 -13.25 -35.35
N PRO A 98 6.77 -14.08 -34.39
CA PRO A 98 7.01 -15.51 -34.67
C PRO A 98 5.75 -16.31 -35.04
N TYR A 99 4.56 -15.81 -34.68
CA TYR A 99 3.24 -16.36 -35.05
C TYR A 99 2.46 -15.32 -35.85
N PRO A 100 2.79 -15.11 -37.14
CA PRO A 100 2.15 -14.08 -37.94
C PRO A 100 0.66 -14.40 -38.17
N PHE A 101 -0.17 -13.36 -38.19
CA PHE A 101 -1.63 -13.49 -38.39
C PHE A 101 -1.99 -14.19 -39.71
N SER A 102 -1.17 -14.09 -40.76
CA SER A 102 -1.41 -14.78 -42.04
C SER A 102 -1.48 -16.30 -41.94
N LYS A 103 -0.90 -16.89 -40.89
CA LYS A 103 -0.88 -18.33 -40.65
C LYS A 103 -1.64 -18.75 -39.39
N TYR A 104 -1.62 -17.90 -38.37
CA TYR A 104 -2.17 -18.18 -37.04
C TYR A 104 -3.36 -17.30 -36.69
N GLY A 105 -3.84 -16.48 -37.61
CA GLY A 105 -5.01 -15.64 -37.42
C GLY A 105 -6.29 -16.43 -37.51
N PHE A 106 -7.23 -16.15 -36.60
CA PHE A 106 -8.60 -16.67 -36.65
C PHE A 106 -9.56 -15.49 -36.69
N THR A 107 -10.57 -15.54 -37.58
CA THR A 107 -11.65 -14.55 -37.63
C THR A 107 -12.94 -15.25 -37.31
N ASP A 108 -13.62 -14.82 -36.26
CA ASP A 108 -14.90 -15.42 -35.86
C ASP A 108 -16.06 -14.96 -36.77
N GLN A 109 -17.26 -15.49 -36.51
CA GLN A 109 -18.45 -15.18 -37.29
C GLN A 109 -18.89 -13.72 -37.17
N ASN A 110 -18.50 -13.01 -36.10
CA ASN A 110 -18.83 -11.60 -35.90
C ASN A 110 -17.76 -10.65 -36.48
N GLY A 111 -16.69 -11.19 -37.09
CA GLY A 111 -15.61 -10.44 -37.72
C GLY A 111 -14.47 -10.06 -36.76
N LYS A 112 -14.52 -10.44 -35.49
CA LYS A 112 -13.39 -10.24 -34.56
C LYS A 112 -12.23 -11.15 -34.95
N LYS A 113 -11.04 -10.55 -34.94
CA LYS A 113 -9.78 -11.19 -35.30
C LYS A 113 -8.99 -11.54 -34.04
N TRP A 114 -8.44 -12.74 -34.02
CA TRP A 114 -7.71 -13.33 -32.91
C TRP A 114 -6.38 -13.88 -33.39
N LEU A 115 -5.34 -13.79 -32.57
CA LEU A 115 -4.16 -14.63 -32.76
C LEU A 115 -4.43 -15.98 -32.09
N ARG A 116 -4.50 -17.06 -32.88
CA ARG A 116 -4.59 -18.43 -32.38
C ARG A 116 -3.21 -18.98 -32.07
N LEU A 117 -2.91 -19.11 -30.79
CA LEU A 117 -1.64 -19.58 -30.26
C LEU A 117 -1.77 -21.05 -29.82
N PRO A 118 -1.11 -22.01 -30.49
CA PRO A 118 -1.10 -23.41 -30.06
C PRO A 118 -0.52 -23.59 -28.65
N VAL A 119 -1.02 -24.56 -27.89
CA VAL A 119 -0.54 -24.85 -26.52
C VAL A 119 0.95 -25.25 -26.48
N ASN A 120 1.48 -25.82 -27.57
CA ASN A 120 2.89 -26.18 -27.72
C ASN A 120 3.78 -25.01 -28.19
N SER A 121 3.23 -23.80 -28.28
CA SER A 121 4.01 -22.61 -28.61
C SER A 121 5.05 -22.29 -27.53
N PRO A 122 6.15 -21.59 -27.86
CA PRO A 122 7.14 -21.18 -26.88
C PRO A 122 6.59 -20.15 -25.86
N LEU A 123 5.44 -19.55 -26.13
CA LEU A 123 4.74 -18.66 -25.19
C LEU A 123 3.92 -19.45 -24.15
N GLY A 124 3.44 -20.64 -24.51
CA GLY A 124 2.57 -21.46 -23.66
C GLY A 124 1.36 -20.65 -23.18
N GLN A 125 1.24 -20.49 -21.85
CA GLN A 125 0.15 -19.76 -21.18
C GLN A 125 0.59 -18.40 -20.64
N THR A 126 1.62 -17.77 -21.21
CA THR A 126 2.09 -16.46 -20.75
C THR A 126 2.55 -15.54 -21.88
N VAL A 127 2.34 -14.24 -21.68
CA VAL A 127 2.95 -13.20 -22.51
C VAL A 127 3.64 -12.15 -21.64
N VAL A 128 4.58 -11.43 -22.24
CA VAL A 128 5.19 -10.23 -21.68
C VAL A 128 4.79 -9.04 -22.52
N LEU A 129 3.98 -8.15 -21.96
CA LEU A 129 3.69 -6.86 -22.56
C LEU A 129 4.81 -5.88 -22.22
N THR A 130 5.27 -5.15 -23.23
CA THR A 130 6.38 -4.19 -23.11
C THR A 130 5.96 -2.81 -23.62
N ALA A 131 6.81 -1.80 -23.44
CA ALA A 131 6.55 -0.43 -23.89
C ALA A 131 6.21 -0.28 -25.38
N GLY A 132 6.57 -1.25 -26.24
CA GLY A 132 6.16 -1.24 -27.65
C GLY A 132 4.70 -1.61 -27.89
N GLN A 133 4.07 -2.33 -26.95
CA GLN A 133 2.65 -2.71 -26.99
C GLN A 133 1.82 -1.87 -26.01
N LEU A 134 2.47 -1.32 -24.99
CA LEU A 134 1.89 -0.44 -23.99
C LEU A 134 2.48 0.95 -24.23
N PRO A 135 1.89 1.80 -25.08
CA PRO A 135 2.40 3.15 -25.32
C PRO A 135 2.34 4.02 -24.05
N LEU A 136 3.14 5.08 -24.04
CA LEU A 136 3.08 6.09 -22.98
C LEU A 136 1.67 6.72 -22.97
N PRO A 137 0.93 6.66 -21.85
CA PRO A 137 -0.38 7.29 -21.75
C PRO A 137 -0.29 8.83 -21.81
N PRO A 138 -1.38 9.51 -22.22
CA PRO A 138 -1.47 10.96 -22.15
C PRO A 138 -1.30 11.46 -20.70
N ALA A 139 -0.99 12.74 -20.54
CA ALA A 139 -0.78 13.31 -19.20
C ALA A 139 -2.08 13.52 -18.41
N THR A 140 -3.23 13.56 -19.09
CA THR A 140 -4.53 13.94 -18.53
C THR A 140 -5.35 12.75 -18.03
N GLU A 141 -5.09 11.55 -18.54
CA GLU A 141 -5.88 10.36 -18.23
C GLU A 141 -5.02 9.08 -18.25
N PRO A 142 -5.40 8.04 -17.49
CA PRO A 142 -4.75 6.74 -17.57
C PRO A 142 -4.98 6.08 -18.93
N GLY A 143 -3.97 5.41 -19.47
CA GLY A 143 -4.12 4.58 -20.66
C GLY A 143 -4.79 3.26 -20.29
N GLU A 144 -5.99 3.04 -20.81
CA GLU A 144 -6.73 1.78 -20.66
C GLU A 144 -6.17 0.71 -21.59
N HIS A 145 -5.98 -0.49 -21.06
CA HIS A 145 -5.58 -1.67 -21.81
C HIS A 145 -6.48 -2.85 -21.47
N LYS A 146 -6.83 -3.64 -22.49
CA LYS A 146 -7.68 -4.81 -22.36
C LYS A 146 -7.02 -6.01 -23.01
N PHE A 147 -6.66 -7.00 -22.19
CA PHE A 147 -6.19 -8.30 -22.67
C PHE A 147 -7.35 -9.29 -22.69
N GLU A 148 -7.60 -9.94 -23.82
CA GLU A 148 -8.67 -10.93 -23.97
C GLU A 148 -8.08 -12.29 -24.34
N VAL A 149 -8.59 -13.35 -23.71
CA VAL A 149 -8.20 -14.73 -24.00
C VAL A 149 -9.42 -15.65 -23.97
N ARG A 150 -9.44 -16.60 -24.89
CA ARG A 150 -10.36 -17.76 -24.86
C ARG A 150 -9.62 -19.03 -25.23
N VAL A 151 -10.16 -20.16 -24.80
CA VAL A 151 -9.63 -21.48 -25.13
C VAL A 151 -10.22 -22.01 -26.43
N VAL A 152 -9.46 -22.88 -27.10
CA VAL A 152 -9.89 -23.69 -28.23
C VAL A 152 -9.57 -25.14 -27.92
N ASP A 153 -10.54 -26.03 -28.09
CA ASP A 153 -10.41 -27.44 -27.71
C ASP A 153 -10.00 -28.35 -28.89
N LEU A 154 -9.95 -29.66 -28.66
CA LEU A 154 -9.55 -30.67 -29.65
C LEU A 154 -10.55 -30.81 -30.80
N GLN A 155 -11.78 -30.36 -30.61
CA GLN A 155 -12.84 -30.38 -31.60
C GLN A 155 -12.85 -29.08 -32.44
N ASP A 156 -11.87 -28.20 -32.23
CA ASP A 156 -11.76 -26.85 -32.82
C ASP A 156 -12.90 -25.91 -32.40
N GLU A 157 -13.57 -26.24 -31.29
CA GLU A 157 -14.58 -25.38 -30.68
C GLU A 157 -13.89 -24.39 -29.74
N TYR A 158 -14.25 -23.11 -29.86
CA TYR A 158 -13.73 -22.04 -29.01
C TYR A 158 -14.74 -21.62 -27.96
N ASP A 159 -14.27 -21.22 -26.79
CA ASP A 159 -15.15 -20.66 -25.75
C ASP A 159 -15.80 -19.36 -26.28
N PRO A 160 -17.14 -19.29 -26.39
CA PRO A 160 -17.83 -18.10 -26.89
C PRO A 160 -17.77 -16.91 -25.92
N THR A 161 -17.35 -17.14 -24.68
CA THR A 161 -17.23 -16.14 -23.61
C THR A 161 -15.76 -15.91 -23.24
N PRO A 162 -15.01 -15.09 -24.01
CA PRO A 162 -13.63 -14.78 -23.68
C PRO A 162 -13.52 -14.12 -22.31
N VAL A 163 -12.49 -14.49 -21.55
CA VAL A 163 -12.11 -13.79 -20.33
C VAL A 163 -11.34 -12.55 -20.72
N ASP A 164 -11.66 -11.42 -20.09
CA ASP A 164 -10.88 -10.20 -20.23
C ASP A 164 -10.24 -9.75 -18.92
N PHE A 165 -9.10 -9.08 -19.07
CA PHE A 165 -8.38 -8.42 -18.00
C PHE A 165 -8.10 -6.97 -18.42
N THR A 166 -8.80 -6.06 -17.76
CA THR A 166 -8.66 -4.62 -17.99
C THR A 166 -7.75 -4.00 -16.93
N PHE A 167 -6.77 -3.22 -17.36
CA PHE A 167 -5.84 -2.51 -16.49
C PHE A 167 -5.47 -1.14 -17.06
N TYR A 168 -4.95 -0.26 -16.21
CA TYR A 168 -4.66 1.12 -16.56
C TYR A 168 -3.22 1.49 -16.25
N LEU A 169 -2.58 2.18 -17.20
CA LEU A 169 -1.25 2.74 -17.02
C LEU A 169 -1.36 4.24 -16.77
N HIS A 170 -0.84 4.69 -15.64
CA HIS A 170 -0.72 6.10 -15.34
C HIS A 170 0.62 6.62 -15.82
N ARG A 171 0.63 7.82 -16.40
CA ARG A 171 1.90 8.53 -16.63
C ARG A 171 2.59 8.79 -15.29
N TYR A 172 3.92 8.67 -15.28
CA TYR A 172 4.70 9.04 -14.11
C TYR A 172 4.64 10.55 -13.87
N ILE A 173 4.39 10.96 -12.63
CA ILE A 173 4.39 12.36 -12.19
C ILE A 173 5.67 12.62 -11.40
N GLU A 174 6.54 13.44 -11.99
CA GLU A 174 7.75 13.96 -11.33
C GLU A 174 7.42 14.65 -10.01
N PRO A 175 8.24 14.52 -8.95
CA PRO A 175 7.97 15.13 -7.65
C PRO A 175 7.60 16.61 -7.70
N ALA A 176 8.24 17.39 -8.56
CA ALA A 176 7.99 18.82 -8.73
C ALA A 176 6.59 19.16 -9.26
N ASN A 177 5.93 18.20 -9.93
CA ASN A 177 4.60 18.38 -10.52
C ASN A 177 3.47 17.81 -9.65
N ARG A 178 3.79 17.22 -8.50
CA ARG A 178 2.80 16.68 -7.57
C ARG A 178 2.16 17.81 -6.76
N GLN A 179 0.88 17.66 -6.44
CA GLN A 179 0.08 18.72 -5.82
C GLN A 179 -0.81 18.15 -4.72
N GLY A 180 -1.16 18.98 -3.74
CA GLY A 180 -2.08 18.57 -2.68
C GLY A 180 -1.46 17.64 -1.63
N VAL A 181 -2.28 17.33 -0.63
CA VAL A 181 -1.97 16.45 0.49
C VAL A 181 -2.98 15.31 0.50
N LEU A 182 -2.49 14.07 0.67
CA LEU A 182 -3.33 12.91 0.91
C LEU A 182 -3.20 12.48 2.37
N ILE A 183 -4.32 12.35 3.08
CA ILE A 183 -4.40 11.68 4.38
C ILE A 183 -4.96 10.29 4.15
N ILE A 184 -4.20 9.29 4.60
CA ILE A 184 -4.59 7.88 4.63
C ILE A 184 -4.86 7.54 6.07
N ASP A 185 -6.14 7.43 6.37
CA ASP A 185 -6.67 6.98 7.64
C ASP A 185 -6.72 5.45 7.64
N ASP A 186 -5.87 4.83 8.45
CA ASP A 186 -5.81 3.38 8.62
C ASP A 186 -6.16 2.99 10.06
N ASP A 187 -6.99 3.80 10.71
CA ASP A 187 -7.55 3.48 12.01
C ASP A 187 -8.73 2.51 11.86
N PRO A 188 -8.58 1.25 12.29
CA PRO A 188 -9.73 0.35 12.32
C PRO A 188 -10.72 0.84 13.38
N VAL A 189 -12.02 0.77 13.02
CA VAL A 189 -13.13 1.14 13.90
C VAL A 189 -12.95 0.53 15.29
N SER A 190 -12.95 1.37 16.31
CA SER A 190 -12.90 0.94 17.72
C SER A 190 -13.90 1.73 18.56
N ALA A 191 -14.39 1.12 19.64
CA ALA A 191 -15.35 1.76 20.54
C ALA A 191 -14.70 2.82 21.45
N GLN A 192 -13.37 2.81 21.57
CA GLN A 192 -12.62 3.62 22.53
C GLN A 192 -12.04 4.90 21.88
N VAL A 193 -11.78 4.87 20.58
CA VAL A 193 -11.18 5.98 19.84
C VAL A 193 -12.22 6.60 18.91
N ASN A 194 -12.40 7.93 18.99
CA ASN A 194 -13.33 8.66 18.14
C ASN A 194 -12.69 8.97 16.77
N ASP A 195 -12.95 8.08 15.82
CA ASP A 195 -12.41 8.15 14.45
C ASP A 195 -12.80 9.44 13.70
N ALA A 196 -14.06 9.87 13.83
CA ALA A 196 -14.53 11.13 13.24
C ALA A 196 -13.75 12.34 13.79
N LEU A 197 -13.42 12.31 15.08
CA LEU A 197 -12.61 13.35 15.71
C LEU A 197 -11.14 13.27 15.28
N ILE A 198 -10.57 12.08 15.07
CA ILE A 198 -9.23 11.94 14.47
C ILE A 198 -9.18 12.59 13.09
N THR A 199 -10.12 12.23 12.22
CA THR A 199 -10.22 12.81 10.87
C THR A 199 -10.35 14.34 10.94
N GLN A 200 -11.23 14.85 11.80
CA GLN A 200 -11.39 16.29 12.01
C GLN A 200 -10.08 16.96 12.46
N ARG A 201 -9.28 16.29 13.30
CA ARG A 201 -8.02 16.83 13.81
C ARG A 201 -6.96 16.93 12.71
N TYR A 202 -6.82 15.92 11.86
CA TYR A 202 -5.92 16.01 10.71
C TYR A 202 -6.35 17.09 9.72
N GLN A 203 -7.66 17.25 9.48
CA GLN A 203 -8.17 18.34 8.66
C GLN A 203 -7.83 19.71 9.28
N ALA A 204 -8.02 19.86 10.59
CA ALA A 204 -7.74 21.09 11.32
C ALA A 204 -6.23 21.46 11.34
N MET A 205 -5.34 20.46 11.35
CA MET A 205 -3.89 20.65 11.20
C MET A 205 -3.49 21.22 9.85
N LEU A 206 -4.31 21.01 8.83
CA LEU A 206 -4.08 21.48 7.46
C LEU A 206 -4.90 22.73 7.12
N GLU A 207 -5.67 23.28 8.06
CA GLU A 207 -6.34 24.56 7.89
C GLU A 207 -5.32 25.67 7.59
N GLY A 208 -5.54 26.38 6.49
CA GLY A 208 -4.63 27.40 5.97
C GLY A 208 -3.73 26.93 4.83
N TYR A 209 -3.65 25.61 4.56
CA TYR A 209 -3.09 25.12 3.31
C TYR A 209 -4.04 25.44 2.14
N SER A 210 -3.51 26.06 1.09
CA SER A 210 -4.31 26.52 -0.06
C SER A 210 -4.53 25.46 -1.14
N GLY A 211 -3.84 24.33 -1.06
CA GLY A 211 -3.99 23.22 -2.01
C GLY A 211 -5.06 22.21 -1.58
N ASN A 212 -5.34 21.25 -2.45
CA ASN A 212 -6.31 20.20 -2.14
C ASN A 212 -5.81 19.28 -1.03
N VAL A 213 -6.70 18.97 -0.09
CA VAL A 213 -6.51 17.95 0.94
C VAL A 213 -7.54 16.86 0.70
N ASN A 214 -7.05 15.66 0.43
CA ASN A 214 -7.89 14.50 0.20
C ASN A 214 -7.72 13.55 1.39
N VAL A 215 -8.83 13.00 1.89
CA VAL A 215 -8.82 12.00 2.96
C VAL A 215 -9.39 10.71 2.39
N ILE A 216 -8.72 9.60 2.62
CA ILE A 216 -9.23 8.26 2.33
C ILE A 216 -9.10 7.39 3.56
N THR A 217 -10.16 6.64 3.87
CA THR A 217 -10.09 5.55 4.85
C THR A 217 -9.63 4.28 4.15
N ARG A 218 -8.60 3.64 4.70
CA ARG A 218 -8.09 2.36 4.22
C ARG A 218 -9.15 1.28 4.52
N THR A 219 -9.70 0.69 3.47
CA THR A 219 -10.70 -0.39 3.57
C THR A 219 -10.30 -1.60 2.74
N GLU A 220 -10.95 -2.74 3.00
CA GLU A 220 -10.70 -3.99 2.26
C GLU A 220 -11.38 -4.03 0.88
N ASN A 221 -12.23 -3.04 0.57
CA ASN A 221 -13.10 -3.05 -0.61
C ASN A 221 -12.34 -3.05 -1.93
N ASN A 222 -11.20 -2.35 -1.99
CA ASN A 222 -10.40 -2.18 -3.19
C ASN A 222 -9.04 -2.88 -3.08
N GLU A 223 -8.97 -3.99 -2.35
CA GLU A 223 -7.73 -4.73 -2.20
C GLU A 223 -7.33 -5.52 -3.46
N ASP A 224 -6.04 -5.51 -3.77
CA ASP A 224 -5.43 -6.39 -4.76
C ASP A 224 -5.18 -7.81 -4.22
N ILE A 225 -4.54 -8.66 -5.04
CA ILE A 225 -4.31 -10.08 -4.71
C ILE A 225 -3.40 -10.30 -3.48
N ARG A 226 -2.66 -9.27 -3.05
CA ARG A 226 -1.81 -9.26 -1.84
C ARG A 226 -2.45 -8.48 -0.69
N GLN A 227 -3.75 -8.20 -0.77
CA GLN A 227 -4.50 -7.47 0.26
C GLN A 227 -4.03 -6.02 0.44
N ARG A 228 -3.44 -5.44 -0.62
CA ARG A 228 -3.01 -4.05 -0.62
C ARG A 228 -4.15 -3.17 -1.12
N ALA A 229 -4.46 -2.12 -0.37
CA ALA A 229 -5.50 -1.14 -0.66
C ALA A 229 -4.92 0.18 -1.20
N ILE A 230 -3.59 0.34 -1.17
CA ILE A 230 -2.92 1.56 -1.62
C ILE A 230 -2.12 1.29 -2.90
N ALA A 231 -2.33 2.14 -3.92
CA ALA A 231 -1.60 2.09 -5.19
C ALA A 231 -0.61 3.24 -5.36
N PHE A 232 0.55 2.96 -5.95
CA PHE A 232 1.52 4.01 -6.29
C PHE A 232 0.97 5.05 -7.30
N SER A 233 0.07 4.62 -8.21
CA SER A 233 -0.64 5.49 -9.15
C SER A 233 -1.46 6.58 -8.45
N ASP A 234 -2.00 6.30 -7.27
CA ASP A 234 -2.68 7.28 -6.43
C ASP A 234 -1.70 8.15 -5.66
N LEU A 235 -0.71 7.54 -5.01
CA LEU A 235 0.25 8.27 -4.17
C LEU A 235 1.03 9.33 -4.96
N GLN A 236 1.45 9.02 -6.19
CA GLN A 236 2.27 9.94 -7.00
C GLN A 236 1.57 11.25 -7.40
N LYS A 237 0.25 11.38 -7.18
CA LYS A 237 -0.49 12.62 -7.43
C LYS A 237 -0.13 13.69 -6.39
N TYR A 238 0.25 13.25 -5.18
CA TYR A 238 0.32 14.11 -4.00
C TYR A 238 1.72 14.57 -3.65
N LYS A 239 1.80 15.83 -3.20
CA LYS A 239 3.05 16.45 -2.75
C LYS A 239 3.48 15.91 -1.38
N LEU A 240 2.51 15.64 -0.51
CA LEU A 240 2.70 14.99 0.79
C LEU A 240 1.63 13.91 0.95
N VAL A 241 2.07 12.73 1.41
CA VAL A 241 1.18 11.67 1.88
C VAL A 241 1.35 11.56 3.39
N ILE A 242 0.26 11.61 4.13
CA ILE A 242 0.17 11.41 5.57
C ILE A 242 -0.49 10.06 5.78
N TYR A 243 0.23 9.11 6.35
CA TYR A 243 -0.33 7.85 6.83
C TYR A 243 -0.48 7.94 8.35
N HIS A 244 -1.66 7.63 8.87
CA HIS A 244 -1.85 7.49 10.30
C HIS A 244 -2.56 6.20 10.70
N THR A 245 -2.14 5.68 11.84
CA THR A 245 -3.01 4.89 12.70
C THR A 245 -2.76 5.33 14.15
N ASP A 246 -3.71 6.08 14.67
CA ASP A 246 -3.66 6.69 16.00
C ASP A 246 -4.38 5.83 17.05
N ASN A 247 -4.96 4.70 16.63
CA ASN A 247 -5.51 3.67 17.51
C ASN A 247 -4.40 2.83 18.15
N TYR A 248 -4.23 2.92 19.47
CA TYR A 248 -3.21 2.18 20.20
C TYR A 248 -3.55 0.70 20.48
N GLU A 249 -4.78 0.27 20.18
CA GLU A 249 -5.22 -1.13 20.37
C GLU A 249 -5.01 -1.97 19.11
N LYS A 250 -4.75 -1.33 17.96
CA LYS A 250 -4.72 -1.97 16.65
C LYS A 250 -3.51 -1.48 15.86
N THR A 251 -2.88 -2.40 15.14
CA THR A 251 -1.59 -2.15 14.50
C THR A 251 -1.69 -1.40 13.17
N GLY A 252 -2.89 -1.27 12.60
CA GLY A 252 -3.10 -0.86 11.20
C GLY A 252 -2.64 -1.93 10.19
N ASN A 253 -2.57 -1.52 8.93
CA ASN A 253 -2.31 -2.31 7.73
C ASN A 253 -1.05 -1.88 6.95
N LEU A 254 -0.15 -1.10 7.56
CA LEU A 254 1.09 -0.66 6.91
C LEU A 254 1.93 -1.82 6.34
N GLN A 255 1.92 -2.97 7.01
CA GLN A 255 2.58 -4.21 6.57
C GLN A 255 2.01 -4.81 5.28
N LEU A 256 0.79 -4.45 4.89
CA LEU A 256 0.20 -4.85 3.62
C LEU A 256 0.60 -3.84 2.54
N ASP A 257 0.48 -2.54 2.84
CA ASP A 257 0.54 -1.47 1.84
C ASP A 257 1.95 -0.91 1.55
N PHE A 258 2.99 -1.37 2.25
CA PHE A 258 4.38 -0.86 2.13
C PHE A 258 4.95 -0.86 0.70
N ASP A 259 4.45 -1.69 -0.21
CA ASP A 259 4.91 -1.74 -1.60
C ASP A 259 4.67 -0.42 -2.35
N ALA A 260 3.48 0.18 -2.19
CA ALA A 260 3.15 1.44 -2.83
C ALA A 260 3.98 2.59 -2.24
N TYR A 261 4.09 2.65 -0.91
CA TYR A 261 4.94 3.63 -0.23
C TYR A 261 6.42 3.48 -0.58
N SER A 262 6.91 2.25 -0.76
CA SER A 262 8.28 1.99 -1.21
C SER A 262 8.53 2.64 -2.56
N LEU A 263 7.65 2.41 -3.54
CA LEU A 263 7.76 2.99 -4.87
C LEU A 263 7.67 4.52 -4.83
N PHE A 264 6.73 5.04 -4.03
CA PHE A 264 6.57 6.47 -3.84
C PHE A 264 7.84 7.14 -3.29
N LEU A 265 8.41 6.60 -2.21
CA LEU A 265 9.66 7.09 -1.61
C LEU A 265 10.85 6.93 -2.56
N MET A 266 10.99 5.79 -3.25
CA MET A 266 12.04 5.59 -4.27
C MET A 266 11.98 6.61 -5.43
N ARG A 267 10.83 7.26 -5.60
CA ARG A 267 10.54 8.24 -6.65
C ARG A 267 10.35 9.65 -6.09
N GLY A 268 11.03 9.97 -4.99
CA GLY A 268 11.06 11.33 -4.40
C GLY A 268 9.77 11.76 -3.71
N GLY A 269 8.93 10.81 -3.30
CA GLY A 269 7.72 11.10 -2.52
C GLY A 269 8.03 11.57 -1.11
N ASN A 270 7.15 12.43 -0.57
CA ASN A 270 7.22 12.89 0.81
C ASN A 270 6.16 12.18 1.66
N LEU A 271 6.59 11.55 2.75
CA LEU A 271 5.73 10.72 3.59
C LEU A 271 5.81 11.17 5.05
N LEU A 272 4.67 11.39 5.68
CA LEU A 272 4.55 11.52 7.13
C LEU A 272 3.88 10.28 7.67
N ILE A 273 4.45 9.68 8.73
CA ILE A 273 3.85 8.59 9.49
C ILE A 273 3.52 9.10 10.89
N SER A 274 2.25 9.00 11.28
CA SER A 274 1.78 9.09 12.65
C SER A 274 1.39 7.70 13.13
N HIS A 275 1.88 7.30 14.29
CA HIS A 275 1.66 5.94 14.81
C HIS A 275 1.74 5.93 16.34
N THR A 276 1.51 4.76 16.94
CA THR A 276 1.48 4.55 18.38
C THR A 276 2.65 3.67 18.85
N SER A 277 2.52 3.07 20.04
CA SER A 277 3.42 2.02 20.54
C SER A 277 3.49 0.77 19.65
N LEU A 278 2.59 0.64 18.67
CA LEU A 278 2.49 -0.51 17.77
C LEU A 278 3.34 -0.38 16.49
N LEU A 279 3.98 0.77 16.24
CA LEU A 279 4.82 1.00 15.06
C LEU A 279 5.95 -0.03 14.95
N GLY A 280 6.57 -0.38 16.07
CA GLY A 280 7.67 -1.34 16.10
C GLY A 280 7.28 -2.73 15.59
N ALA A 281 6.06 -3.19 15.92
CA ALA A 281 5.54 -4.46 15.44
C ALA A 281 5.34 -4.44 13.92
N GLN A 282 4.71 -3.38 13.39
CA GLN A 282 4.53 -3.16 11.95
C GLN A 282 5.84 -3.20 11.17
N LEU A 283 6.84 -2.45 11.63
CA LEU A 283 8.15 -2.39 10.99
C LEU A 283 8.90 -3.73 11.06
N THR A 284 8.71 -4.49 12.14
CA THR A 284 9.30 -5.83 12.32
C THR A 284 8.68 -6.83 11.34
N GLU A 285 7.36 -6.83 11.18
CA GLU A 285 6.67 -7.69 10.20
C GLU A 285 7.14 -7.39 8.76
N ILE A 286 7.23 -6.11 8.39
CA ILE A 286 7.74 -5.68 7.08
C ILE A 286 9.19 -6.16 6.86
N ALA A 287 10.04 -6.12 7.90
CA ALA A 287 11.42 -6.54 7.82
C ALA A 287 11.58 -8.08 7.75
N ASN A 288 10.77 -8.83 8.51
CA ASN A 288 10.80 -10.29 8.61
C ASN A 288 10.22 -10.99 7.40
N GLY A 289 9.23 -10.39 6.73
CA GLY A 289 8.60 -10.96 5.53
C GLY A 289 9.54 -11.16 4.32
N GLY A 290 10.84 -10.89 4.46
CA GLY A 290 11.88 -11.21 3.48
C GLY A 290 11.81 -10.42 2.17
N LEU A 291 10.79 -9.58 1.98
CA LEU A 291 10.40 -9.14 0.64
C LEU A 291 10.79 -7.71 0.26
N ARG A 292 10.92 -6.72 1.17
CA ARG A 292 11.57 -5.42 0.85
C ARG A 292 12.00 -4.65 2.10
N LYS A 293 13.29 -4.72 2.44
CA LYS A 293 13.95 -3.81 3.40
C LYS A 293 13.99 -2.35 2.92
N THR A 294 13.64 -2.10 1.66
CA THR A 294 13.68 -0.78 1.02
C THR A 294 12.78 0.22 1.72
N PHE A 295 11.55 -0.17 2.09
CA PHE A 295 10.64 0.73 2.80
C PHE A 295 11.23 1.18 4.14
N VAL A 296 11.56 0.21 5.00
CA VAL A 296 12.15 0.41 6.33
C VAL A 296 13.44 1.25 6.25
N THR A 297 14.29 0.97 5.25
CA THR A 297 15.52 1.74 5.02
C THR A 297 15.21 3.17 4.58
N ASN A 298 14.25 3.38 3.68
CA ASN A 298 13.85 4.72 3.25
C ASN A 298 13.25 5.54 4.41
N LEU A 299 12.55 4.88 5.34
CA LEU A 299 12.04 5.54 6.54
C LEU A 299 13.14 6.05 7.47
N GLY A 300 14.36 5.48 7.42
CA GLY A 300 15.44 5.85 8.33
C GLY A 300 16.00 4.70 9.15
N PHE A 301 15.37 3.53 9.16
CA PHE A 301 15.76 2.45 10.05
C PHE A 301 16.81 1.52 9.47
N ASN A 302 17.47 0.78 10.37
CA ASN A 302 18.29 -0.36 10.01
C ASN A 302 17.45 -1.49 9.39
N LYS A 303 18.12 -2.42 8.69
CA LYS A 303 17.47 -3.58 8.04
C LYS A 303 16.59 -4.42 8.97
N ILE A 304 16.88 -4.40 10.26
CA ILE A 304 16.05 -4.94 11.33
C ILE A 304 15.74 -3.75 12.24
N PRO A 305 14.54 -3.17 12.14
CA PRO A 305 14.18 -1.98 12.90
C PRO A 305 14.10 -2.33 14.39
N LYS A 306 14.69 -1.47 15.22
CA LYS A 306 14.60 -1.55 16.68
C LYS A 306 13.89 -0.31 17.16
N VAL A 307 12.61 -0.46 17.49
CA VAL A 307 11.76 0.61 17.99
C VAL A 307 11.32 0.21 19.38
N SER A 308 11.65 1.06 20.36
CA SER A 308 11.26 0.88 21.74
C SER A 308 9.91 1.57 21.97
N TYR A 309 9.16 1.17 22.99
CA TYR A 309 7.82 1.71 23.21
C TYR A 309 7.49 1.86 24.69
N LEU A 310 6.53 2.74 24.96
CA LEU A 310 5.77 2.83 26.20
C LEU A 310 4.35 2.38 25.86
N ASN A 311 3.86 1.33 26.51
CA ASN A 311 2.56 0.73 26.22
C ASN A 311 1.85 0.37 27.54
N ASN A 312 1.53 1.39 28.33
CA ASN A 312 0.91 1.21 29.65
C ASN A 312 0.08 2.44 30.05
N SER A 313 -1.22 2.25 30.22
CA SER A 313 -2.15 3.29 30.72
C SER A 313 -1.85 3.77 32.13
N ASN A 314 -1.15 2.98 32.94
CA ASN A 314 -0.71 3.36 34.28
C ASN A 314 0.64 4.10 34.28
N SER A 315 1.24 4.30 33.10
CA SER A 315 2.44 5.10 32.90
C SER A 315 2.20 6.23 31.89
N PRO A 316 1.21 7.12 32.11
CA PRO A 316 0.84 8.20 31.21
C PRO A 316 1.82 9.38 31.30
N PHE A 317 3.09 9.12 31.00
CA PHE A 317 4.18 10.04 31.31
C PHE A 317 4.39 11.13 30.25
N PHE A 318 3.94 10.91 29.01
CA PHE A 318 4.11 11.88 27.94
C PHE A 318 3.08 13.00 28.05
N GLN A 319 3.54 14.25 28.09
CA GLN A 319 2.68 15.44 28.07
C GLN A 319 2.89 16.32 26.85
N LYS A 320 4.07 16.25 26.24
CA LYS A 320 4.39 17.03 25.04
C LYS A 320 5.54 16.42 24.25
N ALA A 321 5.59 16.72 22.97
CA ALA A 321 6.77 16.53 22.14
C ALA A 321 7.59 17.82 22.18
N VAL A 322 8.77 17.78 22.79
CA VAL A 322 9.68 18.93 22.88
C VAL A 322 10.43 19.06 21.57
N SER A 323 10.35 20.22 20.93
CA SER A 323 11.04 20.44 19.66
C SER A 323 12.55 20.34 19.84
N ASN A 324 13.21 19.68 18.90
CA ASN A 324 14.68 19.67 18.80
C ASN A 324 15.16 20.53 17.61
N MET A 325 14.26 21.33 17.01
CA MET A 325 14.56 22.18 15.85
C MET A 325 14.14 23.63 16.15
N THR A 326 15.00 24.59 15.79
CA THR A 326 14.81 26.02 16.13
C THR A 326 13.54 26.63 15.59
N ASP A 327 13.08 26.15 14.43
CA ASP A 327 11.93 26.72 13.71
C ASP A 327 10.60 26.02 14.04
N TYR A 328 10.61 25.11 15.01
CA TYR A 328 9.45 24.31 15.39
C TYR A 328 9.13 24.50 16.86
N ASN A 329 7.84 24.68 17.17
CA ASN A 329 7.34 24.76 18.54
C ASN A 329 7.17 23.36 19.13
N ASP A 330 7.16 23.29 20.46
CA ASP A 330 6.70 22.11 21.19
C ASP A 330 5.26 21.76 20.77
N LEU A 331 4.96 20.46 20.74
CA LEU A 331 3.61 19.96 20.52
C LEU A 331 3.05 19.51 21.86
N ASN A 332 2.01 20.15 22.37
CA ASN A 332 1.39 19.76 23.62
C ASN A 332 0.27 18.74 23.39
N LEU A 333 0.12 17.80 24.32
CA LEU A 333 -0.97 16.84 24.29
C LEU A 333 -2.31 17.57 24.52
N HIS A 334 -3.35 17.14 23.81
CA HIS A 334 -4.70 17.66 23.94
C HIS A 334 -5.39 17.01 25.15
N TYR A 335 -5.26 17.64 26.31
CA TYR A 335 -6.05 17.36 27.51
C TYR A 335 -6.45 18.66 28.21
N ASP A 336 -7.50 18.61 29.01
CA ASP A 336 -8.00 19.75 29.82
C ASP A 336 -8.29 21.02 28.97
N VAL A 337 -8.81 20.82 27.75
CA VAL A 337 -9.21 21.94 26.87
C VAL A 337 -10.70 22.15 26.99
N THR A 338 -11.09 23.26 27.63
CA THR A 338 -12.49 23.62 27.82
C THR A 338 -13.24 23.67 26.48
N GLY A 339 -14.34 22.93 26.38
CA GLY A 339 -15.18 22.88 25.18
C GLY A 339 -14.64 22.03 24.02
N SER A 340 -13.53 21.30 24.21
CA SER A 340 -12.97 20.42 23.20
C SER A 340 -12.58 19.06 23.79
N PRO A 341 -13.32 17.97 23.51
CA PRO A 341 -13.01 16.66 24.06
C PRO A 341 -11.64 16.15 23.59
N ALA A 342 -10.94 15.40 24.45
CA ALA A 342 -9.84 14.57 24.00
C ALA A 342 -10.33 13.46 23.08
N ILE A 343 -9.45 13.00 22.19
CA ILE A 343 -9.74 11.87 21.29
C ILE A 343 -10.00 10.58 22.07
N HIS A 344 -9.35 10.45 23.22
CA HIS A 344 -9.50 9.30 24.08
C HIS A 344 -9.66 9.72 25.55
N PRO A 345 -10.69 9.22 26.27
CA PRO A 345 -10.96 9.62 27.65
C PRO A 345 -9.80 9.39 28.63
N ILE A 346 -8.96 8.37 28.37
CA ILE A 346 -7.81 8.08 29.23
C ILE A 346 -6.77 9.19 29.26
N ILE A 347 -6.71 10.03 28.22
CA ILE A 347 -5.76 11.13 28.13
C ILE A 347 -6.20 12.23 29.10
N ASP A 348 -7.48 12.60 29.08
CA ASP A 348 -8.07 13.56 30.01
C ASP A 348 -8.05 13.05 31.46
N LEU A 349 -8.37 11.77 31.68
CA LEU A 349 -8.37 11.20 33.04
C LEU A 349 -6.98 11.16 33.69
N ARG A 350 -5.93 11.15 32.86
CA ARG A 350 -4.56 10.93 33.31
C ARG A 350 -3.66 12.14 33.10
N ASP A 351 -4.07 13.19 32.41
CA ASP A 351 -3.24 14.32 31.99
C ASP A 351 -1.97 13.90 31.23
N GLY A 352 -2.04 12.82 30.43
CA GLY A 352 -0.86 12.28 29.75
C GLY A 352 -1.11 11.03 28.91
N LEU A 353 -0.13 10.68 28.08
CA LEU A 353 -0.15 9.54 27.17
C LEU A 353 0.88 8.47 27.59
N GLY A 354 0.47 7.21 27.53
CA GLY A 354 1.29 6.03 27.85
C GLY A 354 1.41 5.02 26.71
N TYR A 355 1.06 5.42 25.48
CA TYR A 355 0.97 4.56 24.30
C TYR A 355 1.70 5.19 23.11
N LEU A 356 3.02 5.08 23.08
CA LEU A 356 3.85 5.65 22.02
C LEU A 356 5.16 4.89 21.83
N SER A 357 5.74 5.06 20.66
CA SER A 357 7.08 4.59 20.28
C SER A 357 8.13 5.67 20.48
N TYR A 358 9.33 5.25 20.86
CA TYR A 358 10.52 6.10 20.92
C TYR A 358 11.72 5.40 20.27
N PHE A 359 12.64 6.22 19.79
CA PHE A 359 13.73 5.81 18.91
C PHE A 359 15.06 6.00 19.64
N GLU A 360 15.80 4.91 19.81
CA GLU A 360 17.13 4.96 20.41
C GLU A 360 18.17 5.43 19.39
N ASN A 361 19.11 6.26 19.84
CA ASN A 361 20.19 6.76 18.99
C ASN A 361 20.99 5.59 18.40
N GLY A 362 21.25 5.66 17.09
CA GLY A 362 21.92 4.60 16.33
C GLY A 362 21.00 3.53 15.74
N ASN A 363 19.71 3.48 16.12
CA ASN A 363 18.72 2.59 15.52
C ASN A 363 17.94 3.21 14.36
N PHE A 364 18.13 4.51 14.12
CA PHE A 364 17.56 5.26 12.99
C PHE A 364 18.61 6.23 12.42
N SER A 365 18.31 6.79 11.26
CA SER A 365 19.10 7.80 10.55
C SER A 365 18.21 8.98 10.17
N GLY A 366 18.79 10.18 10.21
CA GLY A 366 18.07 11.44 10.05
C GLY A 366 18.25 12.35 11.26
N ASP A 367 17.55 13.47 11.24
CA ASP A 367 17.61 14.48 12.28
C ASP A 367 16.52 14.24 13.32
N ILE A 368 16.89 14.33 14.60
CA ILE A 368 15.93 14.30 15.70
C ILE A 368 15.00 15.49 15.56
N PHE A 369 13.70 15.22 15.50
CA PHE A 369 12.68 16.24 15.28
C PHE A 369 12.01 16.63 16.59
N TYR A 370 11.53 15.64 17.35
CA TYR A 370 10.92 15.85 18.65
C TYR A 370 11.45 14.86 19.70
N LYS A 371 11.56 15.34 20.94
CA LYS A 371 11.94 14.59 22.13
C LYS A 371 10.77 14.43 23.09
N PHE A 372 10.78 13.36 23.87
CA PHE A 372 9.78 13.03 24.87
C PHE A 372 9.79 14.08 25.98
N GLY A 373 8.73 14.87 26.09
CA GLY A 373 8.48 15.77 27.21
C GLY A 373 7.69 15.03 28.29
N CYS A 374 8.42 14.60 29.33
CA CYS A 374 7.84 13.84 30.43
C CYS A 374 7.17 14.75 31.46
N LYS A 375 6.12 14.24 32.10
CA LYS A 375 5.58 14.81 33.33
C LYS A 375 6.68 15.05 34.36
N PRO A 376 6.65 16.15 35.11
CA PRO A 376 7.48 16.29 36.30
C PRO A 376 7.21 15.16 37.31
N THR A 377 8.24 14.74 38.06
CA THR A 377 8.11 13.73 39.13
C THR A 377 7.19 14.17 40.27
N THR A 378 6.85 15.46 40.33
CA THR A 378 5.94 16.07 41.30
C THR A 378 4.55 16.34 40.75
N TYR A 379 4.25 15.89 39.51
CA TYR A 379 2.94 16.13 38.90
C TYR A 379 1.82 15.44 39.74
N PRO A 380 0.67 16.09 39.97
CA PRO A 380 -0.36 15.57 40.88
C PRO A 380 -0.99 14.25 40.40
N THR A 381 -1.15 14.10 39.09
CA THR A 381 -1.86 12.97 38.46
C THR A 381 -0.89 12.00 37.80
N TYR A 382 -0.71 10.81 38.41
CA TYR A 382 0.16 9.75 37.90
C TYR A 382 1.59 10.23 37.53
N PRO A 383 2.34 10.82 38.47
CA PRO A 383 3.71 11.23 38.21
C PRO A 383 4.64 10.03 37.96
N PRO A 384 5.68 10.18 37.13
CA PRO A 384 6.76 9.22 37.06
C PRO A 384 7.61 9.25 38.34
N THR A 385 8.24 8.13 38.70
CA THR A 385 9.37 8.14 39.65
C THR A 385 10.59 8.85 39.03
N SER A 386 11.59 9.23 39.84
CA SER A 386 12.84 9.83 39.32
C SER A 386 13.51 8.93 38.28
N GLU A 387 13.59 7.62 38.54
CA GLU A 387 14.16 6.66 37.59
C GLU A 387 13.36 6.57 36.29
N GLN A 388 12.03 6.63 36.37
CA GLN A 388 11.17 6.63 35.17
C GLN A 388 11.31 7.93 34.39
N PHE A 389 11.41 9.07 35.08
CA PHE A 389 11.64 10.36 34.45
C PHE A 389 12.97 10.36 33.69
N ASP A 390 14.05 9.96 34.34
CA ASP A 390 15.39 9.87 33.72
C ASP A 390 15.44 8.87 32.56
N LYS A 391 14.64 7.79 32.64
CA LYS A 391 14.52 6.80 31.58
C LYS A 391 13.81 7.36 30.33
N TYR A 392 12.71 8.08 30.47
CA TYR A 392 11.85 8.45 29.34
C TYR A 392 12.07 9.88 28.84
N ASN A 393 12.31 10.84 29.74
CA ASN A 393 12.44 12.23 29.36
C ASN A 393 13.62 12.44 28.39
N GLY A 394 13.39 13.23 27.34
CA GLY A 394 14.41 13.52 26.33
C GLY A 394 14.68 12.41 25.31
N LYS A 395 14.02 11.24 25.39
CA LYS A 395 14.10 10.21 24.35
C LYS A 395 13.54 10.72 23.02
N THR A 396 14.07 10.30 21.89
CA THR A 396 13.57 10.72 20.57
C THR A 396 12.21 10.09 20.31
N VAL A 397 11.20 10.90 19.99
CA VAL A 397 9.82 10.44 19.70
C VAL A 397 9.35 10.81 18.29
N ALA A 398 10.11 11.66 17.61
CA ALA A 398 9.99 11.84 16.17
C ALA A 398 11.33 12.20 15.55
N PHE A 399 11.51 11.83 14.28
CA PHE A 399 12.67 12.20 13.49
C PHE A 399 12.28 12.46 12.04
N ARG A 400 13.12 13.20 11.31
CA ARG A 400 12.95 13.44 9.88
C ARG A 400 14.17 13.02 9.09
N ARG A 401 13.97 12.60 7.84
CA ARG A 401 15.05 12.17 6.95
C ARG A 401 14.80 12.64 5.52
N THR A 402 15.88 12.93 4.80
CA THR A 402 15.86 13.00 3.33
C THR A 402 16.33 11.66 2.75
N THR A 403 15.54 11.07 1.86
CA THR A 403 15.87 9.83 1.16
C THR A 403 16.94 10.08 0.09
N SER A 404 17.55 9.02 -0.45
CA SER A 404 18.50 9.13 -1.58
C SER A 404 17.87 9.68 -2.87
N SER A 405 16.54 9.60 -2.98
CA SER A 405 15.72 10.14 -4.07
C SER A 405 15.21 11.58 -3.78
N ASN A 406 15.75 12.24 -2.76
CA ASN A 406 15.37 13.59 -2.31
C ASN A 406 13.92 13.73 -1.78
N GLY A 407 13.26 12.61 -1.45
CA GLY A 407 11.98 12.63 -0.72
C GLY A 407 12.20 12.93 0.76
N LYS A 408 11.22 13.55 1.41
CA LYS A 408 11.24 13.86 2.85
C LYS A 408 10.35 12.89 3.61
N VAL A 409 10.89 12.28 4.66
CA VAL A 409 10.15 11.40 5.55
C VAL A 409 10.12 11.98 6.94
N TYR A 410 8.94 11.97 7.56
CA TYR A 410 8.72 12.35 8.96
C TYR A 410 8.09 11.16 9.67
N VAL A 411 8.72 10.67 10.73
CA VAL A 411 8.21 9.53 11.50
C VAL A 411 7.92 10.02 12.91
N PHE A 412 6.65 9.99 13.29
CA PHE A 412 6.16 10.29 14.63
C PHE A 412 5.78 8.97 15.30
N GLY A 413 6.42 8.67 16.43
CA GLY A 413 6.10 7.51 17.26
C GLY A 413 4.89 7.72 18.16
N PHE A 414 4.24 8.88 18.08
CA PHE A 414 3.04 9.21 18.82
C PHE A 414 1.96 9.71 17.87
N PRO A 415 0.67 9.52 18.22
CA PRO A 415 -0.45 9.95 17.40
C PRO A 415 -0.55 11.48 17.35
N LEU A 416 -0.41 12.06 16.16
CA LEU A 416 -0.50 13.51 15.97
C LEU A 416 -1.89 14.04 16.31
N SER A 417 -2.94 13.28 16.04
CA SER A 417 -4.32 13.70 16.35
C SER A 417 -4.52 13.96 17.84
N PHE A 418 -3.73 13.33 18.71
CA PHE A 418 -3.84 13.49 20.17
C PHE A 418 -3.21 14.78 20.67
N MET A 419 -2.54 15.53 19.79
CA MET A 419 -1.89 16.79 20.12
C MET A 419 -2.81 17.98 19.86
N LYS A 420 -2.52 19.11 20.49
CA LYS A 420 -3.26 20.35 20.29
C LYS A 420 -3.13 20.84 18.84
N VAL A 421 -4.24 21.28 18.26
CA VAL A 421 -4.29 21.74 16.85
C VAL A 421 -3.51 23.03 16.69
N GLU A 422 -3.55 23.91 17.69
CA GLU A 422 -2.79 25.16 17.77
C GLU A 422 -1.27 24.95 17.67
N ASP A 423 -0.75 23.79 18.07
CA ASP A 423 0.67 23.45 17.96
C ASP A 423 0.97 22.65 16.68
N THR A 424 0.09 21.73 16.30
CA THR A 424 0.30 20.86 15.13
C THR A 424 0.06 21.56 13.79
N ARG A 425 -0.87 22.52 13.72
CA ARG A 425 -1.12 23.32 12.51
C ARG A 425 0.12 24.12 12.06
N PRO A 426 0.79 24.92 12.91
CA PRO A 426 2.01 25.61 12.49
C PRO A 426 3.14 24.64 12.13
N MET A 427 3.29 23.51 12.83
CA MET A 427 4.23 22.45 12.45
C MET A 427 3.94 21.92 11.05
N MET A 428 2.68 21.58 10.74
CA MET A 428 2.31 21.02 9.44
C MET A 428 2.51 22.03 8.30
N ASN A 429 2.15 23.30 8.53
CA ASN A 429 2.41 24.38 7.58
C ASN A 429 3.92 24.55 7.30
N LYS A 430 4.76 24.46 8.34
CA LYS A 430 6.22 24.50 8.17
C LYS A 430 6.70 23.29 7.38
N ILE A 431 6.28 22.06 7.72
CA ILE A 431 6.62 20.85 6.97
C ILE A 431 6.28 21.04 5.48
N ILE A 432 5.05 21.46 5.16
CA ILE A 432 4.61 21.66 3.78
C ILE A 432 5.46 22.73 3.07
N SER A 433 5.82 23.82 3.77
CA SER A 433 6.68 24.86 3.21
C SER A 433 8.09 24.38 2.86
N GLU A 434 8.62 23.39 3.58
CA GLU A 434 9.91 22.77 3.28
C GLU A 434 9.85 21.78 2.10
N LEU A 435 8.65 21.40 1.65
CA LEU A 435 8.43 20.58 0.46
C LEU A 435 8.27 21.43 -0.82
N MET A 436 8.07 22.75 -0.67
CA MET A 436 8.01 23.72 -1.76
C MET A 436 9.41 24.12 -2.19
#